data_AF-A0A410RLD3-F1
#
_entry.id   AF-A0A410RLD3-F1
#
_cell.length_a   1.000
_cell.length_b   1.000
_cell.length_c   1.000
_cell.angle_alpha   90.00
_cell.angle_beta   90.00
_cell.angle_gamma   90.00
#
_symmetry.space_group_name_H-M   'P 1'
#
loop_
_entity.id
_entity.type
_entity.pdbx_description
1 polymer ?
#
loop_
_entity_poly.entity_id
_entity_poly.type
_entity_poly.pdbx_seq_one_letter_code
_entity_poly.pdbx_strand_id
1 'polypeptide(L)'
;MNWHVAKRMGVVLAVALLAACSDDGDGNPDGGGGPDGGTTTKSAGPGTGSSKAEPEGAPFTLPAGITLETPLKSFYVADPLECDDKDKDDAKGGGGSVTLCLIFRNTTGGPITVTLPPGLMLVSESTKIQNGLLVQQTTIEVPAGERYFVPLFLYCANQDRETSGVGDDYALGPVIGYEGFQELYSLLAGKQLTREDDVAIQLAVTHLTNGEGLSAADRAALRAM
;
A
#
# COMPACT_ATOMS: atom_id res chain seq x y z
N MET A 1 52.07 -18.33 30.24
CA MET A 1 50.69 -18.43 30.75
C MET A 1 49.89 -17.31 30.08
N ASN A 2 49.16 -17.52 28.98
CA ASN A 2 47.91 -18.28 28.80
C ASN A 2 46.87 -18.03 29.91
N TRP A 3 45.86 -17.20 29.60
CA TRP A 3 44.47 -17.64 29.63
C TRP A 3 43.61 -16.79 28.67
N HIS A 4 43.00 -17.46 27.70
CA HIS A 4 42.08 -16.94 26.70
C HIS A 4 40.64 -16.81 27.24
N VAL A 5 39.75 -16.25 26.41
CA VAL A 5 38.29 -16.51 26.38
C VAL A 5 37.41 -15.50 27.12
N ALA A 6 36.92 -14.52 26.35
CA ALA A 6 35.51 -14.12 26.33
C ALA A 6 35.27 -13.48 24.95
N LYS A 7 34.99 -14.24 23.90
CA LYS A 7 33.63 -14.63 23.47
C LYS A 7 32.58 -13.57 23.81
N ARG A 8 32.26 -12.75 22.81
CA ARG A 8 30.88 -12.53 22.31
C ARG A 8 30.98 -11.79 20.98
N MET A 9 31.03 -12.58 19.91
CA MET A 9 30.60 -12.12 18.59
C MET A 9 29.14 -11.70 18.75
N GLY A 10 28.88 -10.41 18.63
CA GLY A 10 27.53 -9.90 18.39
C GLY A 10 27.15 -10.34 16.99
N VAL A 11 26.30 -11.36 16.91
CA VAL A 11 25.59 -11.72 15.68
C VAL A 11 24.71 -10.52 15.35
N VAL A 12 25.10 -9.76 14.32
CA VAL A 12 24.19 -8.84 13.65
C VAL A 12 23.17 -9.73 12.95
N LEU A 13 22.00 -9.88 13.58
CA LEU A 13 20.85 -10.50 12.94
C LEU A 13 20.38 -9.48 11.91
N ALA A 14 20.91 -9.58 10.69
CA ALA A 14 20.32 -8.91 9.54
C ALA A 14 18.92 -9.51 9.37
N VAL A 15 17.89 -8.74 9.75
CA VAL A 15 16.52 -9.04 9.38
C VAL A 15 16.49 -8.90 7.86
N ALA A 16 16.50 -10.03 7.16
CA ALA A 16 16.22 -10.09 5.75
C ALA A 16 14.79 -9.55 5.57
N LEU A 17 14.69 -8.33 5.07
CA LEU A 17 13.47 -7.80 4.48
C LEU A 17 13.11 -8.78 3.36
N LEU A 18 12.13 -9.65 3.62
CA LEU A 18 11.52 -10.43 2.56
C LEU A 18 10.92 -9.44 1.59
N ALA A 19 11.56 -9.32 0.44
CA ALA A 19 11.01 -8.63 -0.70
C ALA A 19 9.72 -9.35 -1.12
N ALA A 20 8.59 -8.87 -0.60
CA ALA A 20 7.26 -9.28 -1.05
C ALA A 20 6.87 -8.62 -2.39
N CYS A 21 7.74 -7.75 -2.92
CA CYS A 21 7.69 -7.22 -4.27
C CYS A 21 9.14 -7.13 -4.79
N SER A 22 9.66 -8.19 -5.40
CA SER A 22 10.88 -8.11 -6.21
C SER A 22 10.63 -8.60 -7.63
N ASP A 23 11.12 -7.77 -8.54
CA ASP A 23 11.28 -7.92 -9.98
C ASP A 23 12.16 -9.15 -10.30
N ASP A 24 11.56 -10.23 -10.79
CA ASP A 24 12.28 -11.41 -11.28
C ASP A 24 12.58 -11.24 -12.77
N GLY A 25 13.59 -10.43 -13.06
CA GLY A 25 14.22 -10.33 -14.37
C GLY A 25 15.54 -11.08 -14.41
N ASP A 26 15.52 -12.39 -14.68
CA ASP A 26 16.70 -13.11 -15.18
C ASP A 26 16.30 -14.25 -16.11
N GLY A 27 16.65 -14.08 -17.38
CA GLY A 27 16.39 -15.04 -18.44
C GLY A 27 17.40 -16.19 -18.46
N ASN A 28 16.90 -17.39 -18.74
CA ASN A 28 17.61 -18.37 -19.57
C ASN A 28 16.59 -19.29 -20.26
N PRO A 29 16.74 -19.61 -21.56
CA PRO A 29 15.76 -20.39 -22.31
C PRO A 29 16.03 -21.89 -22.17
N ASP A 30 14.96 -22.70 -22.17
CA ASP A 30 14.76 -23.79 -23.14
C ASP A 30 13.67 -24.78 -22.71
N GLY A 31 12.66 -24.89 -23.58
CA GLY A 31 12.19 -26.19 -24.10
C GLY A 31 11.33 -27.09 -23.22
N GLY A 32 10.00 -26.98 -23.38
CA GLY A 32 9.07 -28.03 -22.94
C GLY A 32 7.62 -27.70 -23.24
N GLY A 33 7.19 -27.88 -24.50
CA GLY A 33 5.79 -27.74 -24.91
C GLY A 33 4.89 -28.76 -24.20
N GLY A 34 4.04 -28.26 -23.31
CA GLY A 34 2.87 -28.95 -22.76
C GLY A 34 1.60 -28.19 -23.16
N PRO A 35 0.46 -28.87 -23.33
CA PRO A 35 -0.73 -28.29 -23.94
C PRO A 35 -1.31 -27.18 -23.07
N ASP A 36 -1.61 -26.05 -23.71
CA ASP A 36 -2.30 -24.84 -23.24
C ASP A 36 -3.14 -25.03 -21.96
N GLY A 37 -2.47 -24.95 -20.80
CA GLY A 37 -3.09 -24.77 -19.51
C GLY A 37 -3.35 -23.29 -19.33
N GLY A 38 -4.62 -22.88 -19.43
CA GLY A 38 -5.03 -21.47 -19.40
C GLY A 38 -4.28 -20.68 -18.32
N THR A 39 -3.67 -19.58 -18.72
CA THR A 39 -3.07 -18.60 -17.82
C THR A 39 -4.18 -18.01 -16.96
N THR A 40 -4.49 -18.66 -15.84
CA THR A 40 -5.35 -18.08 -14.82
C THR A 40 -4.64 -16.83 -14.33
N THR A 41 -5.09 -15.65 -14.77
CA THR A 41 -4.63 -14.37 -14.27
C THR A 41 -4.80 -14.37 -12.75
N LYS A 42 -3.69 -14.28 -12.00
CA LYS A 42 -3.71 -14.14 -10.54
C LYS A 42 -4.26 -12.76 -10.20
N SER A 43 -5.56 -12.67 -10.04
CA SER A 43 -6.27 -11.42 -9.81
C SER A 43 -7.61 -11.68 -9.14
N ALA A 44 -7.92 -10.90 -8.09
CA ALA A 44 -9.27 -10.86 -7.52
C ALA A 44 -10.24 -10.02 -8.35
N GLY A 45 -9.73 -9.16 -9.24
CA GLY A 45 -10.54 -8.29 -10.08
C GLY A 45 -9.71 -7.19 -10.75
N PRO A 46 -10.34 -6.36 -11.59
CA PRO A 46 -9.69 -5.23 -12.25
C PRO A 46 -8.83 -4.39 -11.30
N GLY A 47 -7.64 -4.00 -11.75
CA GLY A 47 -6.70 -3.20 -10.95
C GLY A 47 -5.88 -3.95 -9.89
N THR A 48 -6.12 -5.25 -9.67
CA THR A 48 -5.44 -6.05 -8.62
C THR A 48 -4.62 -7.22 -9.17
N GLY A 49 -3.62 -7.65 -8.41
CA GLY A 49 -2.76 -8.78 -8.78
C GLY A 49 -2.04 -8.49 -10.10
N SER A 50 -2.14 -9.40 -11.07
CA SER A 50 -1.57 -9.22 -12.41
C SER A 50 -2.46 -8.41 -13.38
N SER A 51 -3.63 -7.94 -12.94
CA SER A 51 -4.54 -7.18 -13.80
C SER A 51 -3.99 -5.80 -14.17
N LYS A 52 -4.14 -5.44 -15.45
CA LYS A 52 -3.84 -4.11 -16.00
C LYS A 52 -5.10 -3.31 -16.33
N ALA A 53 -6.28 -3.87 -16.07
CA ALA A 53 -7.53 -3.13 -16.23
C ALA A 53 -7.67 -2.07 -15.13
N GLU A 54 -8.45 -1.03 -15.41
CA GLU A 54 -8.82 -0.01 -14.41
C GLU A 54 -9.56 -0.66 -13.24
N PRO A 55 -9.29 -0.27 -11.98
CA PRO A 55 -10.02 -0.81 -10.84
C PRO A 55 -11.52 -0.49 -10.89
N GLU A 56 -12.33 -1.45 -10.45
CA GLU A 56 -13.78 -1.28 -10.36
C GLU A 56 -14.23 -1.23 -8.88
N GLY A 57 -15.19 -0.37 -8.58
CA GLY A 57 -15.70 -0.21 -7.23
C GLY A 57 -16.64 0.98 -7.08
N ALA A 58 -17.02 1.28 -5.83
CA ALA A 58 -17.85 2.44 -5.55
C ALA A 58 -17.03 3.73 -5.73
N PRO A 59 -17.56 4.78 -6.38
CA PRO A 59 -16.84 6.04 -6.49
C PRO A 59 -16.64 6.65 -5.10
N PHE A 60 -15.44 7.18 -4.86
CA PHE A 60 -15.16 7.98 -3.66
C PHE A 60 -15.23 9.47 -4.01
N THR A 61 -15.87 10.25 -3.16
CA THR A 61 -15.96 11.70 -3.30
C THR A 61 -15.46 12.37 -2.01
N LEU A 62 -14.65 13.40 -2.17
CA LEU A 62 -14.23 14.23 -1.05
C LEU A 62 -15.43 14.97 -0.42
N PRO A 63 -15.39 15.26 0.89
CA PRO A 63 -16.38 16.12 1.52
C PRO A 63 -16.48 17.48 0.83
N ALA A 64 -17.68 18.07 0.82
CA ALA A 64 -17.87 19.41 0.26
C ALA A 64 -16.94 20.43 0.94
N GLY A 65 -16.30 21.30 0.15
CA GLY A 65 -15.35 22.30 0.63
C GLY A 65 -13.89 21.84 0.66
N ILE A 66 -13.63 20.54 0.49
CA ILE A 66 -12.31 19.97 0.31
C ILE A 66 -12.00 19.77 -1.17
N THR A 67 -10.83 20.22 -1.59
CA THR A 67 -10.22 19.86 -2.87
C THR A 67 -8.88 19.16 -2.61
N LEU A 68 -8.48 18.31 -3.54
CA LEU A 68 -7.21 17.61 -3.53
C LEU A 68 -6.43 18.00 -4.79
N GLU A 69 -5.16 18.36 -4.66
CA GLU A 69 -4.31 18.67 -5.82
C GLU A 69 -4.12 17.41 -6.67
N THR A 70 -4.24 17.56 -7.98
CA THR A 70 -4.08 16.47 -8.95
C THR A 70 -3.09 16.87 -10.04
N PRO A 71 -2.27 15.94 -10.56
CA PRO A 71 -2.18 14.54 -10.16
C PRO A 71 -1.60 14.38 -8.74
N LEU A 72 -1.94 13.28 -8.08
CA LEU A 72 -1.33 12.92 -6.80
C LEU A 72 0.10 12.47 -7.08
N LYS A 73 1.04 12.94 -6.28
CA LYS A 73 2.45 12.63 -6.47
C LYS A 73 2.95 11.70 -5.38
N SER A 74 3.69 10.68 -5.79
CA SER A 74 4.59 9.99 -4.88
C SER A 74 5.80 10.85 -4.55
N PHE A 75 6.41 10.61 -3.39
CA PHE A 75 7.54 11.40 -2.88
C PHE A 75 8.59 10.49 -2.27
N TYR A 76 9.82 11.01 -2.09
CA TYR A 76 10.88 10.28 -1.41
C TYR A 76 10.79 10.43 0.11
N VAL A 77 10.48 9.36 0.82
CA VAL A 77 10.29 9.40 2.29
C VAL A 77 11.56 9.82 3.04
N ALA A 78 12.75 9.55 2.51
CA ALA A 78 14.01 9.91 3.16
C ALA A 78 14.47 11.36 2.87
N ASP A 79 13.84 12.03 1.91
CA ASP A 79 14.00 13.46 1.63
C ASP A 79 12.61 14.06 1.31
N PRO A 80 11.76 14.27 2.34
CA PRO A 80 10.35 14.56 2.15
C PRO A 80 10.05 16.02 1.79
N LEU A 81 10.98 16.73 1.13
CA LEU A 81 10.82 18.12 0.73
C LEU A 81 9.54 18.34 -0.09
N GLU A 82 9.19 17.38 -0.94
CA GLU A 82 7.98 17.42 -1.79
C GLU A 82 6.68 17.28 -0.98
N CYS A 83 6.76 16.86 0.28
CA CYS A 83 5.63 16.72 1.21
C CYS A 83 5.73 17.63 2.44
N ASP A 84 6.30 18.82 2.28
CA ASP A 84 6.40 19.83 3.34
C ASP A 84 7.15 19.30 4.57
N ASP A 85 8.29 18.64 4.29
CA ASP A 85 9.21 18.00 5.23
C ASP A 85 8.56 16.95 6.15
N LYS A 86 7.37 16.45 5.82
CA LYS A 86 6.66 15.41 6.58
C LYS A 86 7.19 14.04 6.23
N ASP A 87 7.70 13.36 7.24
CA ASP A 87 8.31 12.05 7.06
C ASP A 87 7.31 10.91 7.33
N LYS A 88 7.86 9.70 7.43
CA LYS A 88 7.11 8.48 7.72
C LYS A 88 6.36 8.52 9.06
N ASP A 89 6.84 9.25 10.06
CA ASP A 89 6.24 9.32 11.40
C ASP A 89 4.99 10.23 11.40
N ASP A 90 4.87 11.13 10.41
CA ASP A 90 3.67 11.92 10.13
C ASP A 90 2.64 11.17 9.26
N ALA A 91 3.05 10.06 8.64
CA ALA A 91 2.26 9.34 7.65
C ALA A 91 0.96 8.77 8.22
N LYS A 92 -0.07 8.81 7.39
CA LYS A 92 -1.33 8.09 7.60
C LYS A 92 -1.34 6.80 6.80
N GLY A 93 -2.24 5.88 7.15
CA GLY A 93 -2.31 4.57 6.51
C GLY A 93 -1.23 3.61 7.04
N GLY A 94 -0.74 2.73 6.16
CA GLY A 94 0.22 1.67 6.50
C GLY A 94 0.90 1.14 5.24
N GLY A 95 1.78 0.15 5.38
CA GLY A 95 2.62 -0.31 4.29
C GLY A 95 3.82 0.60 4.08
N GLY A 96 4.08 1.02 2.85
CA GLY A 96 5.25 1.89 2.55
C GLY A 96 5.92 1.64 1.21
N SER A 97 5.34 0.78 0.36
CA SER A 97 5.79 0.56 -1.01
C SER A 97 5.08 1.45 -2.02
N VAL A 98 3.93 2.03 -1.64
CA VAL A 98 3.29 3.14 -2.35
C VAL A 98 3.13 4.29 -1.36
N THR A 99 3.88 5.36 -1.61
CA THR A 99 3.97 6.51 -0.69
C THR A 99 3.61 7.78 -1.43
N LEU A 100 2.47 8.39 -1.06
CA LEU A 100 1.90 9.55 -1.74
C LEU A 100 1.84 10.76 -0.80
N CYS A 101 2.01 11.95 -1.35
CA CYS A 101 1.69 13.17 -0.63
C CYS A 101 0.32 13.69 -1.06
N LEU A 102 -0.67 13.58 -0.17
CA LEU A 102 -1.98 14.18 -0.40
C LEU A 102 -1.93 15.66 -0.01
N ILE A 103 -2.24 16.54 -0.97
CA ILE A 103 -2.22 17.97 -0.76
C ILE A 103 -3.65 18.49 -0.82
N PHE A 104 -4.24 18.67 0.36
CA PHE A 104 -5.60 19.16 0.50
C PHE A 104 -5.66 20.67 0.54
N ARG A 105 -6.78 21.23 0.10
CA ARG A 105 -7.18 22.61 0.35
C ARG A 105 -8.60 22.63 0.91
N ASN A 106 -8.79 23.35 2.01
CA ASN A 106 -10.08 23.55 2.65
C ASN A 106 -10.53 24.99 2.47
N THR A 107 -11.55 25.16 1.64
CA THR A 107 -12.07 26.48 1.23
C THR A 107 -13.06 27.08 2.22
N THR A 108 -13.32 26.41 3.33
CA THR A 108 -14.26 26.87 4.36
C THR A 108 -13.56 27.63 5.49
N GLY A 109 -14.34 28.17 6.44
CA GLY A 109 -13.82 28.92 7.57
C GLY A 109 -13.41 28.08 8.80
N GLY A 110 -13.50 26.75 8.73
CA GLY A 110 -13.18 25.85 9.85
C GLY A 110 -12.62 24.51 9.39
N PRO A 111 -12.09 23.68 10.30
CA PRO A 111 -11.55 22.38 9.94
C PRO A 111 -12.64 21.46 9.38
N ILE A 112 -12.27 20.62 8.41
CA ILE A 112 -13.14 19.57 7.87
C ILE A 112 -12.44 18.24 8.03
N THR A 113 -13.17 17.24 8.53
CA THR A 113 -12.70 15.87 8.61
C THR A 113 -12.91 15.15 7.27
N VAL A 114 -11.81 14.68 6.67
CA VAL A 114 -11.81 13.77 5.54
C VAL A 114 -11.67 12.35 6.05
N THR A 115 -12.60 11.48 5.69
CA THR A 115 -12.54 10.05 6.00
C THR A 115 -12.28 9.25 4.73
N LEU A 116 -11.11 8.62 4.67
CA LEU A 116 -10.73 7.70 3.61
C LEU A 116 -11.19 6.29 4.02
N PRO A 117 -12.08 5.63 3.26
CA PRO A 117 -12.61 4.32 3.64
C PRO A 117 -11.59 3.21 3.36
N PRO A 118 -11.67 2.07 4.09
CA PRO A 118 -10.94 0.87 3.70
C PRO A 118 -11.41 0.43 2.31
N GLY A 119 -10.48 -0.07 1.50
CA GLY A 119 -10.70 -0.40 0.10
C GLY A 119 -10.50 0.77 -0.87
N LEU A 120 -10.25 2.00 -0.40
CA LEU A 120 -9.89 3.09 -1.30
C LEU A 120 -8.58 2.74 -2.03
N MET A 121 -8.64 2.74 -3.36
CA MET A 121 -7.49 2.51 -4.22
C MET A 121 -6.99 3.83 -4.80
N LEU A 122 -5.68 4.04 -4.72
CA LEU A 122 -4.97 5.14 -5.39
C LEU A 122 -4.33 4.53 -6.63
N VAL A 123 -4.77 4.98 -7.80
CA VAL A 123 -4.49 4.32 -9.07
C VAL A 123 -3.28 4.98 -9.70
N SER A 124 -2.24 4.22 -9.98
CA SER A 124 -1.09 4.71 -10.73
C SER A 124 -1.51 5.00 -12.17
N GLU A 125 -1.08 6.14 -12.72
CA GLU A 125 -1.26 6.46 -14.14
C GLU A 125 -0.38 5.58 -15.06
N SER A 126 0.54 4.80 -14.47
CA SER A 126 1.40 3.83 -15.13
C SER A 126 1.03 2.39 -14.76
N THR A 127 0.80 1.54 -15.77
CA THR A 127 0.61 0.10 -15.55
C THR A 127 1.88 -0.66 -15.16
N LYS A 128 3.03 0.03 -15.08
CA LYS A 128 4.29 -0.51 -14.55
C LYS A 128 4.43 -0.33 -13.04
N ILE A 129 3.75 0.68 -12.49
CA ILE A 129 3.83 1.05 -11.08
C ILE A 129 2.58 0.52 -10.35
N GLN A 130 2.79 0.09 -9.11
CA GLN A 130 1.77 -0.43 -8.20
C GLN A 130 0.61 0.56 -8.02
N ASN A 131 -0.62 0.05 -8.01
CA ASN A 131 -1.70 0.76 -7.35
C ASN A 131 -1.51 0.67 -5.83
N GLY A 132 -1.90 1.71 -5.10
CA GLY A 132 -1.88 1.72 -3.63
C GLY A 132 -3.25 1.39 -3.05
N LEU A 133 -3.32 0.45 -2.12
CA LEU A 133 -4.55 0.07 -1.42
C LEU A 133 -4.54 0.51 0.04
N LEU A 134 -5.57 1.24 0.45
CA LEU A 134 -5.84 1.54 1.85
C LEU A 134 -6.67 0.42 2.48
N VAL A 135 -6.17 -0.23 3.53
CA VAL A 135 -6.84 -1.41 4.14
C VAL A 135 -7.60 -1.09 5.43
N GLN A 136 -7.39 0.10 6.01
CA GLN A 136 -8.06 0.55 7.22
C GLN A 136 -8.56 1.98 7.04
N GLN A 137 -9.73 2.28 7.61
CA GLN A 137 -10.27 3.64 7.60
C GLN A 137 -9.24 4.63 8.17
N THR A 138 -8.97 5.68 7.43
CA THR A 138 -8.06 6.75 7.84
C THR A 138 -8.82 8.06 7.93
N THR A 139 -8.68 8.76 9.04
CA THR A 139 -9.35 10.05 9.28
C THR A 139 -8.32 11.16 9.35
N ILE A 140 -8.55 12.24 8.60
CA ILE A 140 -7.65 13.38 8.45
C ILE A 140 -8.44 14.65 8.77
N GLU A 141 -8.00 15.42 9.74
CA GLU A 141 -8.56 16.75 9.98
C GLU A 141 -7.81 17.76 9.12
N VAL A 142 -8.49 18.34 8.13
CA VAL A 142 -7.92 19.34 7.23
C VAL A 142 -8.25 20.73 7.76
N PRO A 143 -7.27 21.51 8.23
CA PRO A 143 -7.52 22.87 8.72
C PRO A 143 -8.01 23.79 7.60
N ALA A 144 -8.70 24.87 7.96
CA ALA A 144 -9.06 25.92 7.00
C ALA A 144 -7.80 26.60 6.44
N GLY A 145 -7.81 26.97 5.16
CA GLY A 145 -6.73 27.74 4.55
C GLY A 145 -6.22 27.18 3.24
N GLU A 146 -4.92 27.35 3.00
CA GLU A 146 -4.32 27.11 1.68
C GLU A 146 -4.05 25.63 1.40
N ARG A 147 -2.85 25.13 1.73
CA ARG A 147 -2.40 23.77 1.42
C ARG A 147 -2.12 23.02 2.71
N TYR A 148 -2.60 21.80 2.81
CA TYR A 148 -2.36 20.90 3.91
C TYR A 148 -1.84 19.56 3.37
N PHE A 149 -0.59 19.26 3.71
CA PHE A 149 0.15 18.10 3.21
C PHE A 149 -0.01 16.93 4.16
N VAL A 150 -0.35 15.77 3.61
CA VAL A 150 -0.53 14.53 4.37
C VAL A 150 0.19 13.41 3.64
N PRO A 151 1.31 12.90 4.17
CA PRO A 151 1.89 11.67 3.66
C PRO A 151 0.91 10.51 3.92
N LEU A 152 0.60 9.75 2.87
CA LEU A 152 -0.26 8.58 2.91
C LEU A 152 0.53 7.37 2.42
N PHE A 153 0.66 6.36 3.29
CA PHE A 153 1.30 5.09 2.96
C PHE A 153 0.22 4.06 2.67
N LEU A 154 0.49 3.24 1.65
CA LEU A 154 -0.44 2.26 1.12
C LEU A 154 0.26 0.91 0.89
N TYR A 155 -0.55 -0.14 0.84
CA TYR A 155 -0.11 -1.48 0.49
C TYR A 155 -0.11 -1.68 -1.03
N CYS A 156 0.83 -2.48 -1.55
CA CYS A 156 0.87 -2.86 -2.96
C CYS A 156 -0.38 -3.66 -3.32
N ALA A 157 -1.05 -3.27 -4.40
CA ALA A 157 -2.24 -3.96 -4.90
C ALA A 157 -1.97 -4.88 -6.10
N ASN A 158 -0.76 -4.86 -6.66
CA ASN A 158 -0.37 -5.64 -7.84
C ASN A 158 0.83 -6.52 -7.51
N GLN A 159 0.94 -7.69 -8.13
CA GLN A 159 2.09 -8.57 -7.87
C GLN A 159 3.28 -8.22 -8.78
N ASP A 160 3.00 -7.90 -10.05
CA ASP A 160 4.02 -7.83 -11.11
C ASP A 160 4.40 -6.37 -11.47
N ARG A 161 4.28 -5.44 -10.51
CA ARG A 161 4.55 -4.01 -10.72
C ARG A 161 5.59 -3.48 -9.75
N GLU A 162 6.31 -2.47 -10.19
CA GLU A 162 7.33 -1.78 -9.39
C GLU A 162 6.68 -0.88 -8.31
N THR A 163 7.35 -0.75 -7.18
CA THR A 163 6.96 0.19 -6.11
C THR A 163 6.98 1.64 -6.61
N SER A 164 6.33 2.57 -5.91
CA SER A 164 6.35 3.97 -6.30
C SER A 164 7.78 4.56 -6.27
N GLY A 165 8.20 5.17 -7.37
CA GLY A 165 9.35 6.06 -7.45
C GLY A 165 8.98 7.49 -7.10
N VAL A 166 9.94 8.43 -7.15
CA VAL A 166 9.68 9.86 -6.85
C VAL A 166 8.97 10.51 -8.02
N GLY A 167 7.88 11.24 -7.74
CA GLY A 167 7.15 12.02 -8.75
C GLY A 167 6.24 11.22 -9.68
N ASP A 168 6.06 9.92 -9.44
CA ASP A 168 5.07 9.10 -10.14
C ASP A 168 3.66 9.67 -9.92
N ASP A 169 2.86 9.60 -10.98
CA ASP A 169 1.52 10.16 -11.03
C ASP A 169 0.45 9.14 -10.64
N TYR A 170 -0.46 9.59 -9.78
CA TYR A 170 -1.59 8.82 -9.29
C TYR A 170 -2.89 9.62 -9.35
N ALA A 171 -3.99 8.88 -9.47
CA ALA A 171 -5.34 9.40 -9.37
C ALA A 171 -6.07 8.81 -8.15
N LEU A 172 -7.03 9.57 -7.63
CA LEU A 172 -7.97 9.08 -6.63
C LEU A 172 -8.94 8.09 -7.30
N GLY A 173 -8.86 6.82 -6.92
CA GLY A 173 -9.63 5.75 -7.51
C GLY A 173 -10.92 5.41 -6.74
N PRO A 174 -11.56 4.29 -7.11
CA PRO A 174 -12.74 3.80 -6.42
C PRO A 174 -12.38 3.14 -5.08
N VAL A 175 -13.43 2.88 -4.29
CA VAL A 175 -13.40 1.96 -3.16
C VAL A 175 -13.72 0.57 -3.69
N ILE A 176 -12.70 -0.30 -3.72
CA ILE A 176 -12.89 -1.69 -4.15
C ILE A 176 -13.67 -2.48 -3.09
N GLY A 177 -14.52 -3.39 -3.56
CA GLY A 177 -15.47 -4.12 -2.70
C GLY A 177 -15.42 -5.63 -2.85
N TYR A 178 -14.34 -6.20 -3.42
CA TYR A 178 -14.25 -7.63 -3.68
C TYR A 178 -14.43 -8.46 -2.39
N GLU A 179 -15.19 -9.55 -2.46
CA GLU A 179 -15.70 -10.29 -1.30
C GLU A 179 -14.59 -10.68 -0.30
N GLY A 180 -13.45 -11.17 -0.80
CA GLY A 180 -12.33 -11.58 0.05
C GLY A 180 -11.75 -10.45 0.92
N PHE A 181 -11.84 -9.19 0.48
CA PHE A 181 -11.31 -8.06 1.23
C PHE A 181 -12.19 -7.63 2.40
N GLN A 182 -13.48 -7.96 2.39
CA GLN A 182 -14.40 -7.60 3.48
C GLN A 182 -13.96 -8.22 4.82
N GLU A 183 -13.44 -9.46 4.78
CA GLU A 183 -12.88 -10.11 5.97
C GLU A 183 -11.62 -9.38 6.47
N LEU A 184 -10.69 -9.02 5.57
CA LEU A 184 -9.49 -8.25 5.93
C LEU A 184 -9.87 -6.94 6.61
N TYR A 185 -10.76 -6.15 6.00
CA TYR A 185 -11.18 -4.86 6.55
C TYR A 185 -11.86 -5.01 7.91
N SER A 186 -12.68 -6.04 8.09
CA SER A 186 -13.30 -6.34 9.37
C SER A 186 -12.29 -6.76 10.44
N LEU A 187 -11.26 -7.53 10.07
CA LEU A 187 -10.22 -7.96 11.00
C LEU A 187 -9.33 -6.80 11.42
N LEU A 188 -9.09 -5.83 10.55
CA LEU A 188 -8.28 -4.66 10.84
C LEU A 188 -9.06 -3.51 11.49
N ALA A 189 -10.39 -3.52 11.44
CA ALA A 189 -11.23 -2.43 11.93
C ALA A 189 -10.95 -2.10 13.42
N GLY A 190 -10.65 -0.83 13.70
CA GLY A 190 -10.44 -0.32 15.06
C GLY A 190 -9.12 -0.73 15.73
N LYS A 191 -8.24 -1.48 15.05
CA LYS A 191 -6.91 -1.81 15.56
C LYS A 191 -5.95 -0.64 15.43
N GLN A 192 -5.02 -0.50 16.37
CA GLN A 192 -3.90 0.42 16.24
C GLN A 192 -2.75 -0.29 15.52
N LEU A 193 -2.68 -0.11 14.21
CA LEU A 193 -1.65 -0.75 13.39
C LEU A 193 -0.31 -0.05 13.57
N THR A 194 0.75 -0.83 13.61
CA THR A 194 2.14 -0.38 13.70
C THR A 194 2.92 -0.81 12.46
N ARG A 195 4.13 -0.26 12.28
CA ARG A 195 4.99 -0.66 11.16
C ARG A 195 5.43 -2.12 11.21
N GLU A 196 5.44 -2.73 12.38
CA GLU A 196 5.78 -4.15 12.53
C GLU A 196 4.70 -5.05 11.90
N ASP A 197 3.47 -4.55 11.80
CA ASP A 197 2.32 -5.28 11.24
C ASP A 197 2.33 -5.27 9.70
N ASP A 198 3.03 -4.32 9.08
CA ASP A 198 2.97 -4.06 7.64
C ASP A 198 3.35 -5.28 6.80
N VAL A 199 4.32 -6.08 7.23
CA VAL A 199 4.74 -7.29 6.50
C VAL A 199 3.62 -8.32 6.46
N ALA A 200 2.96 -8.55 7.61
CA ALA A 200 1.87 -9.51 7.69
C ALA A 200 0.62 -9.03 6.93
N ILE A 201 0.33 -7.73 6.99
CA ILE A 201 -0.78 -7.14 6.25
C ILE A 201 -0.51 -7.16 4.75
N GLN A 202 0.70 -6.81 4.30
CA GLN A 202 1.06 -6.87 2.88
C GLN A 202 0.95 -8.28 2.33
N LEU A 203 1.37 -9.31 3.09
CA LEU A 203 1.24 -10.70 2.68
C LEU A 203 -0.24 -11.09 2.49
N ALA A 204 -1.09 -10.74 3.45
CA ALA A 204 -2.53 -10.96 3.37
C ALA A 204 -3.17 -10.22 2.19
N VAL A 205 -2.77 -8.97 1.94
CA VAL A 205 -3.18 -8.19 0.77
C VAL A 205 -2.74 -8.88 -0.51
N THR A 206 -1.51 -9.38 -0.61
CA THR A 206 -1.02 -10.07 -1.81
C THR A 206 -1.86 -11.30 -2.14
N HIS A 207 -2.13 -12.19 -1.17
CA HIS A 207 -3.00 -13.35 -1.40
C HIS A 207 -4.40 -12.92 -1.87
N LEU A 208 -4.96 -11.88 -1.26
CA LEU A 208 -6.26 -11.35 -1.67
C LEU A 208 -6.23 -10.76 -3.08
N THR A 209 -5.25 -9.94 -3.42
CA THR A 209 -5.13 -9.33 -4.75
C THR A 209 -4.93 -10.37 -5.85
N ASN A 210 -4.37 -11.53 -5.53
CA ASN A 210 -4.18 -12.66 -6.43
C ASN A 210 -5.43 -13.54 -6.58
N GLY A 211 -6.50 -13.28 -5.81
CA GLY A 211 -7.71 -14.09 -5.80
C GLY A 211 -7.59 -15.37 -4.97
N GLU A 212 -6.58 -15.49 -4.11
CA GLU A 212 -6.31 -16.69 -3.31
C GLU A 212 -7.14 -16.71 -2.01
N GLY A 213 -7.64 -15.54 -1.58
CA GLY A 213 -8.31 -15.38 -0.29
C GLY A 213 -7.33 -15.29 0.87
N LEU A 214 -7.82 -15.00 2.08
CA LEU A 214 -6.99 -15.10 3.28
C LEU A 214 -6.72 -16.56 3.61
N SER A 215 -5.48 -16.89 3.94
CA SER A 215 -5.08 -18.20 4.48
C SER A 215 -5.39 -18.31 5.98
N ALA A 216 -5.18 -19.50 6.56
CA ALA A 216 -5.27 -19.66 8.02
C ALA A 216 -4.15 -18.88 8.74
N ALA A 217 -2.97 -18.80 8.14
CA ALA A 217 -1.83 -18.05 8.69
C ALA A 217 -2.09 -16.54 8.67
N ASP A 218 -2.65 -16.01 7.58
CA ASP A 218 -3.01 -14.58 7.48
C ASP A 218 -4.01 -14.21 8.57
N ARG A 219 -5.09 -15.00 8.71
CA ARG A 219 -6.09 -14.77 9.75
C ARG A 219 -5.50 -14.83 11.16
N ALA A 220 -4.55 -15.73 11.41
CA ALA A 220 -3.90 -15.84 12.70
C ALA A 220 -3.04 -14.60 12.99
N ALA A 221 -2.25 -14.14 12.02
CA ALA A 221 -1.44 -12.94 12.14
C ALA A 221 -2.30 -11.69 12.36
N LEU A 222 -3.32 -11.46 11.52
CA LEU A 222 -4.22 -10.30 11.61
C LEU A 222 -4.98 -10.23 12.95
N ARG A 223 -5.32 -11.39 13.54
CA ARG A 223 -5.99 -11.45 14.85
C ARG A 223 -5.06 -11.18 16.03
N ALA A 224 -3.76 -11.41 15.88
CA ALA A 224 -2.78 -11.24 16.93
C ALA A 224 -2.31 -9.77 17.11
N MET A 225 -2.64 -8.91 16.15
CA MET A 225 -2.41 -7.45 16.18
C MET A 225 -3.30 -6.74 17.19
#